data_AF-A0A5I2PY01-F1
#
_entry.id   AF-A0A5I2PY01-F1
#
_cell.length_a   1.000
_cell.length_b   1.000
_cell.length_c   1.000
_cell.angle_alpha   90.00
_cell.angle_beta   90.00
_cell.angle_gamma   90.00
#
_symmetry.space_group_name_H-M   'P 1'
#
loop_
_entity.id
_entity.type
_entity.pdbx_description
1 polymer ?
#
loop_
_entity_poly.entity_id
_entity_poly.type
_entity_poly.pdbx_seq_one_letter_code
_entity_poly.pdbx_strand_id
1 'polypeptide(L)'
;MKNLWMLLALSLFSGHALADGTMGNGSGWCQPTSGTHDFPFSFNQTITDTDGNQTGTIVEEHWSAGGEYSAKCDCDNSDYRGYNYFTATTGDLTQKGTHSETRYYGHMDYYVLVAGKLEIGTEAYIAGKLGEYIPVPFSSISNNDASAGGCGDAEMKSMTAGNKGTVRIYITHPLVGEISIPQTTIMNLYLSKTPGSSGDNIPPSVPPIAHVTMSGTITVPQSCSINAGQVIEVRLPDIEGKDIRHLGDSPQNSHVTTQVNFTCSNVADGTNLSMSLNGETDPHNPEYLKTDNENLGIRISDKYDKTIVPGGSAELPIEDYADGRGSTEFTAAPVNTTGHVPHTGEYQATATLEIQIR
;
A
#
# COMPACT_ATOMS: atom_id res chain seq x y z
N MET A 1 91.55 12.31 -28.84
CA MET A 1 91.23 11.66 -30.12
C MET A 1 91.16 10.15 -29.93
N LYS A 2 89.94 9.60 -29.85
CA LYS A 2 89.48 8.32 -30.44
C LYS A 2 88.12 7.99 -29.83
N ASN A 3 87.09 8.04 -30.67
CA ASN A 3 85.73 7.58 -30.43
C ASN A 3 85.70 6.05 -30.19
N LEU A 4 84.76 5.54 -29.39
CA LEU A 4 83.64 4.74 -29.90
C LEU A 4 82.84 3.97 -28.81
N TRP A 5 81.53 4.22 -28.82
CA TRP A 5 80.36 3.32 -28.72
C TRP A 5 79.73 2.98 -27.36
N MET A 6 78.41 3.14 -27.45
CA MET A 6 77.32 3.14 -26.48
C MET A 6 76.75 1.73 -26.35
N LEU A 7 76.23 1.35 -25.18
CA LEU A 7 75.14 0.38 -25.05
C LEU A 7 74.44 0.64 -23.71
N LEU A 8 73.25 1.25 -23.81
CA LEU A 8 72.32 1.47 -22.71
C LEU A 8 71.53 0.15 -22.53
N ALA A 9 71.69 -0.52 -21.39
CA ALA A 9 70.86 -1.68 -21.05
C ALA A 9 69.56 -1.19 -20.41
N LEU A 10 68.45 -1.23 -21.16
CA LEU A 10 67.10 -1.16 -20.59
C LEU A 10 66.82 -2.48 -19.84
N SER A 11 66.68 -2.39 -18.52
CA SER A 11 66.13 -3.48 -17.71
C SER A 11 64.63 -3.59 -17.95
N LEU A 12 64.22 -4.76 -18.46
CA LEU A 12 62.84 -5.16 -18.71
C LEU A 12 61.97 -5.14 -17.44
N PHE A 13 60.76 -4.62 -17.60
CA PHE A 13 59.61 -4.85 -16.74
C PHE A 13 59.33 -6.36 -16.62
N SER A 14 59.31 -6.91 -15.42
CA SER A 14 58.62 -8.16 -15.11
C SER A 14 57.16 -7.84 -14.78
N GLY A 15 56.34 -7.79 -15.84
CA GLY A 15 54.89 -7.83 -15.71
C GLY A 15 54.49 -9.15 -15.06
N HIS A 16 53.85 -9.08 -13.90
CA HIS A 16 53.06 -10.17 -13.39
C HIS A 16 51.79 -10.20 -14.25
N ALA A 17 51.79 -11.04 -15.29
CA ALA A 17 50.56 -11.42 -15.95
C ALA A 17 49.73 -12.22 -14.95
N LEU A 18 48.75 -11.59 -14.31
CA LEU A 18 47.67 -12.32 -13.68
C LEU A 18 46.95 -13.03 -14.81
N ALA A 19 47.04 -14.36 -14.84
CA ALA A 19 46.25 -15.19 -15.73
C ALA A 19 44.78 -14.97 -15.37
N ASP A 20 44.07 -14.22 -16.21
CA ASP A 20 42.61 -14.13 -16.16
C ASP A 20 42.10 -15.50 -16.63
N GLY A 21 41.84 -16.39 -15.68
CA GLY A 21 41.43 -17.76 -15.98
C GLY A 21 40.10 -17.73 -16.73
N THR A 22 40.06 -18.28 -17.94
CA THR A 22 38.82 -18.43 -18.72
C THR A 22 37.94 -19.52 -18.10
N MET A 23 36.61 -19.45 -18.26
CA MET A 23 35.69 -20.50 -17.78
C MET A 23 35.86 -21.87 -18.45
N GLY A 24 36.75 -21.99 -19.45
CA GLY A 24 36.95 -23.20 -20.22
C GLY A 24 35.97 -23.32 -21.40
N ASN A 25 35.73 -24.54 -21.88
CA ASN A 25 34.72 -24.82 -22.91
C ASN A 25 33.34 -24.95 -22.26
N GLY A 26 32.31 -24.47 -22.95
CA GLY A 26 30.91 -24.55 -22.52
C GLY A 26 30.18 -23.24 -22.81
N SER A 27 28.86 -23.25 -22.65
CA SER A 27 28.04 -22.05 -22.82
C SER A 27 28.11 -21.07 -21.63
N GLY A 28 28.53 -21.55 -20.46
CA GLY A 28 28.57 -20.78 -19.22
C GLY A 28 27.22 -20.64 -18.52
N TRP A 29 26.10 -21.04 -19.14
CA TRP A 29 24.78 -21.00 -18.54
C TRP A 29 24.65 -22.02 -17.40
N CYS A 30 23.95 -21.62 -16.35
CA CYS A 30 23.75 -22.45 -15.17
C CYS A 30 22.32 -22.97 -15.09
N GLN A 31 22.19 -24.20 -14.62
CA GLN A 31 20.92 -24.91 -14.44
C GLN A 31 20.82 -25.37 -12.98
N PRO A 32 19.62 -25.35 -12.38
CA PRO A 32 19.43 -25.83 -11.02
C PRO A 32 19.66 -27.35 -10.93
N THR A 33 20.24 -27.83 -9.84
CA THR A 33 20.50 -29.27 -9.64
C THR A 33 19.29 -30.05 -9.13
N SER A 34 18.34 -29.36 -8.49
CA SER A 34 17.17 -29.94 -7.82
C SER A 34 15.83 -29.40 -8.37
N GLY A 35 15.85 -28.87 -9.60
CA GLY A 35 14.75 -28.08 -10.15
C GLY A 35 14.81 -26.60 -9.73
N THR A 36 14.08 -25.74 -10.44
CA THR A 36 14.02 -24.29 -10.13
C THR A 36 13.58 -24.06 -8.70
N HIS A 37 14.33 -23.25 -7.97
CA HIS A 37 13.99 -22.91 -6.60
C HIS A 37 12.90 -21.82 -6.55
N ASP A 38 11.92 -21.97 -5.67
CA ASP A 38 10.87 -20.99 -5.45
C ASP A 38 11.14 -20.12 -4.22
N PHE A 39 11.07 -18.81 -4.40
CA PHE A 39 11.03 -17.83 -3.33
C PHE A 39 9.62 -17.23 -3.24
N PRO A 40 8.73 -17.82 -2.43
CA PRO A 40 7.39 -17.28 -2.25
C PRO A 40 7.41 -16.06 -1.33
N PHE A 41 6.56 -15.07 -1.62
CA PHE A 41 6.25 -13.99 -0.69
C PHE A 41 4.77 -13.59 -0.74
N SER A 42 4.28 -13.10 0.38
CA SER A 42 2.90 -12.64 0.53
C SER A 42 2.84 -11.13 0.52
N PHE A 43 1.99 -10.55 -0.34
CA PHE A 43 1.72 -9.13 -0.42
C PHE A 43 0.34 -8.84 0.19
N ASN A 44 0.31 -8.49 1.48
CA ASN A 44 -0.93 -8.20 2.20
C ASN A 44 -0.91 -6.74 2.67
N GLN A 45 -1.75 -5.89 2.08
CA GLN A 45 -1.76 -4.45 2.34
C GLN A 45 -3.16 -3.97 2.70
N THR A 46 -3.25 -2.95 3.57
CA THR A 46 -4.50 -2.25 3.88
C THR A 46 -4.35 -0.76 3.59
N ILE A 47 -5.24 -0.21 2.77
CA ILE A 47 -5.24 1.22 2.38
C ILE A 47 -6.44 1.89 3.05
N THR A 48 -6.18 2.64 4.13
CA THR A 48 -7.26 3.22 4.96
C THR A 48 -7.66 4.64 4.55
N ASP A 49 -6.77 5.37 3.88
CA ASP A 49 -7.02 6.73 3.43
C ASP A 49 -7.31 6.79 1.92
N THR A 50 -8.11 7.78 1.51
CA THR A 50 -8.50 7.95 0.10
C THR A 50 -7.32 8.29 -0.79
N ASP A 51 -6.33 9.04 -0.29
CA ASP A 51 -5.15 9.46 -1.07
C ASP A 51 -4.28 8.25 -1.45
N GLY A 52 -4.18 7.27 -0.57
CA GLY A 52 -3.58 5.97 -0.80
C GLY A 52 -4.33 5.11 -1.83
N ASN A 53 -5.60 5.42 -2.12
CA ASN A 53 -6.47 4.65 -3.01
C ASN A 53 -6.87 5.45 -4.26
N GLN A 54 -5.91 6.06 -4.93
CA GLN A 54 -6.14 6.82 -6.16
C GLN A 54 -5.42 6.18 -7.33
N THR A 55 -5.90 6.49 -8.53
CA THR A 55 -5.14 6.19 -9.75
C THR A 55 -3.80 6.91 -9.68
N GLY A 56 -2.70 6.19 -9.89
CA GLY A 56 -1.37 6.78 -9.76
C GLY A 56 -0.62 6.38 -8.50
N THR A 57 -1.32 5.92 -7.47
CA THR A 57 -0.68 5.57 -6.20
C THR A 57 0.15 4.29 -6.33
N ILE A 58 1.31 4.28 -5.68
CA ILE A 58 2.23 3.16 -5.63
C ILE A 58 2.29 2.61 -4.20
N VAL A 59 2.04 1.32 -4.05
CA VAL A 59 2.23 0.57 -2.80
C VAL A 59 3.49 -0.29 -2.96
N GLU A 60 4.51 -0.02 -2.16
CA GLU A 60 5.79 -0.72 -2.21
C GLU A 60 5.91 -1.75 -1.08
N GLU A 61 6.50 -2.91 -1.38
CA GLU A 61 6.85 -3.93 -0.38
C GLU A 61 8.19 -4.59 -0.76
N HIS A 62 8.98 -4.96 0.24
CA HIS A 62 10.23 -5.69 0.04
C HIS A 62 10.06 -7.15 0.43
N TRP A 63 10.63 -8.07 -0.36
CA TRP A 63 10.75 -9.45 0.08
C TRP A 63 12.18 -9.77 0.51
N SER A 64 12.29 -10.64 1.51
CA SER A 64 13.53 -11.27 1.94
C SER A 64 13.21 -12.70 2.34
N ALA A 65 13.19 -13.60 1.36
CA ALA A 65 12.90 -15.01 1.57
C ALA A 65 14.14 -15.76 2.10
N GLY A 66 13.89 -16.75 2.96
CA GLY A 66 14.91 -17.73 3.35
C GLY A 66 15.03 -18.82 2.28
N GLY A 67 16.05 -19.66 2.41
CA GLY A 67 16.28 -20.79 1.53
C GLY A 67 17.59 -20.68 0.76
N GLU A 68 18.14 -21.85 0.45
CA GLU A 68 19.34 -22.01 -0.34
C GLU A 68 19.06 -23.05 -1.41
N TYR A 69 19.67 -22.85 -2.57
CA TYR A 69 19.63 -23.81 -3.66
C TYR A 69 21.01 -23.98 -4.28
N SER A 70 21.07 -24.89 -5.25
CA SER A 70 22.30 -25.20 -5.94
C SER A 70 22.11 -25.15 -7.45
N ALA A 71 23.15 -24.75 -8.16
CA ALA A 71 23.18 -24.77 -9.62
C ALA A 71 24.50 -25.33 -10.14
N LYS A 72 24.45 -25.94 -11.33
CA LYS A 72 25.63 -26.36 -12.08
C LYS A 72 25.70 -25.57 -13.37
N CYS A 73 26.87 -25.03 -13.68
CA CYS A 73 27.13 -24.28 -14.91
C CYS A 73 27.77 -25.16 -15.98
N ASP A 74 27.40 -24.92 -17.24
CA ASP A 74 27.97 -25.60 -18.40
C ASP A 74 29.35 -25.01 -18.73
N CYS A 75 30.37 -25.63 -18.15
CA CYS A 75 31.78 -25.29 -18.32
C CYS A 75 32.67 -26.42 -17.83
N ASP A 76 33.93 -26.48 -18.29
CA ASP A 76 34.88 -27.56 -17.94
C ASP A 76 36.07 -27.13 -17.06
N ASN A 77 36.25 -25.82 -16.79
CA ASN A 77 37.32 -25.36 -15.90
C ASN A 77 36.88 -25.35 -14.43
N SER A 78 37.24 -26.40 -13.68
CA SER A 78 36.96 -26.54 -12.23
C SER A 78 37.57 -25.44 -11.35
N ASP A 79 38.67 -24.83 -11.83
CA ASP A 79 39.46 -23.85 -11.07
C ASP A 79 38.98 -22.41 -11.32
N TYR A 80 38.08 -22.20 -12.28
CA TYR A 80 37.56 -20.87 -12.59
C TYR A 80 36.87 -20.27 -11.38
N ARG A 81 37.24 -19.02 -11.07
CA ARG A 81 36.53 -18.11 -10.17
C ARG A 81 36.34 -16.82 -10.93
N GLY A 82 35.13 -16.29 -10.94
CA GLY A 82 34.84 -15.12 -11.76
C GLY A 82 33.49 -14.52 -11.45
N TYR A 83 33.11 -13.53 -12.26
CA TYR A 83 31.83 -12.85 -12.13
C TYR A 83 30.65 -13.79 -12.41
N ASN A 84 29.54 -13.53 -11.73
CA ASN A 84 28.24 -14.10 -12.04
C ASN A 84 27.41 -13.06 -12.78
N TYR A 85 26.85 -13.43 -13.93
CA TYR A 85 25.99 -12.59 -14.74
C TYR A 85 24.54 -13.06 -14.63
N PHE A 86 23.67 -12.21 -14.11
CA PHE A 86 22.26 -12.52 -13.90
C PHE A 86 21.40 -11.95 -15.01
N THR A 87 20.35 -12.69 -15.36
CA THR A 87 19.27 -12.23 -16.26
C THR A 87 17.95 -12.54 -15.58
N ALA A 88 17.01 -11.58 -15.58
CA ALA A 88 15.69 -11.76 -15.00
C ALA A 88 14.60 -11.43 -16.01
N THR A 89 13.57 -12.27 -16.06
CA THR A 89 12.36 -12.06 -16.87
C THR A 89 11.14 -11.97 -15.95
N THR A 90 10.01 -11.51 -16.46
CA THR A 90 8.80 -11.18 -15.69
C THR A 90 7.90 -12.36 -15.34
N GLY A 91 8.32 -13.60 -15.65
CA GLY A 91 7.55 -14.80 -15.32
C GLY A 91 6.19 -14.86 -16.03
N ASP A 92 5.12 -14.96 -15.26
CA ASP A 92 3.74 -15.07 -15.76
C ASP A 92 3.19 -13.71 -16.25
N LEU A 93 3.87 -12.61 -15.92
CA LEU A 93 3.50 -11.25 -16.30
C LEU A 93 3.89 -10.96 -17.75
N THR A 94 3.00 -11.33 -18.68
CA THR A 94 3.25 -11.23 -20.13
C THR A 94 2.73 -9.94 -20.76
N GLN A 95 1.81 -9.23 -20.09
CA GLN A 95 1.22 -7.99 -20.59
C GLN A 95 1.89 -6.78 -19.94
N LYS A 96 2.59 -5.98 -20.76
CA LYS A 96 3.09 -4.67 -20.32
C LYS A 96 1.92 -3.76 -19.94
N GLY A 97 2.05 -3.10 -18.80
CA GLY A 97 1.12 -2.13 -18.27
C GLY A 97 1.21 -0.77 -18.95
N THR A 98 0.57 0.20 -18.33
CA THR A 98 0.51 1.60 -18.76
C THR A 98 1.51 2.48 -18.02
N HIS A 99 1.97 2.06 -16.84
CA HIS A 99 2.92 2.81 -16.04
C HIS A 99 4.37 2.38 -16.26
N SER A 100 5.29 3.31 -16.04
CA SER A 100 6.74 3.08 -16.04
C SER A 100 7.44 4.22 -15.30
N GLU A 101 8.57 3.95 -14.68
CA GLU A 101 9.34 4.97 -13.97
C GLU A 101 10.86 4.80 -14.15
N THR A 102 11.62 5.85 -13.87
CA THR A 102 13.10 5.79 -13.86
C THR A 102 13.57 5.40 -12.46
N ARG A 103 14.43 4.40 -12.39
CA ARG A 103 15.12 3.92 -11.19
C ARG A 103 16.61 4.20 -11.30
N TYR A 104 17.32 4.07 -10.19
CA TYR A 104 18.74 4.36 -10.13
C TYR A 104 19.57 3.51 -11.12
N TYR A 105 19.20 2.24 -11.34
CA TYR A 105 19.86 1.31 -12.29
C TYR A 105 19.08 1.03 -13.58
N GLY A 106 18.17 1.92 -13.98
CA GLY A 106 17.53 1.80 -15.30
C GLY A 106 16.09 2.27 -15.33
N HIS A 107 15.37 1.83 -16.36
CA HIS A 107 13.95 2.09 -16.50
C HIS A 107 13.17 0.87 -16.00
N MET A 108 12.15 1.11 -15.18
CA MET A 108 11.26 0.06 -14.71
C MET A 108 9.92 0.16 -15.42
N ASP A 109 9.65 -0.84 -16.25
CA ASP A 109 8.33 -1.04 -16.84
C ASP A 109 7.43 -1.76 -15.83
N TYR A 110 6.15 -1.39 -15.82
CA TYR A 110 5.15 -2.10 -15.04
C TYR A 110 4.40 -3.09 -15.93
N TYR A 111 3.91 -4.17 -15.33
CA TYR A 111 3.16 -5.23 -16.01
C TYR A 111 1.81 -5.44 -15.34
N VAL A 112 0.81 -5.89 -16.10
CA VAL A 112 -0.55 -6.10 -15.57
C VAL A 112 -0.53 -7.25 -14.57
N LEU A 113 -0.82 -6.95 -13.31
CA LEU A 113 -0.93 -7.93 -12.22
C LEU A 113 -2.38 -8.39 -12.04
N VAL A 114 -3.31 -7.43 -11.95
CA VAL A 114 -4.75 -7.67 -11.89
C VAL A 114 -5.40 -6.76 -12.92
N ALA A 115 -5.99 -7.36 -13.95
CA ALA A 115 -6.57 -6.64 -15.08
C ALA A 115 -7.54 -5.54 -14.63
N GLY A 116 -7.28 -4.31 -15.09
CA GLY A 116 -8.10 -3.14 -14.79
C GLY A 116 -8.00 -2.61 -13.35
N LYS A 117 -7.08 -3.13 -12.53
CA LYS A 117 -6.92 -2.71 -11.13
C LYS A 117 -5.47 -2.42 -10.77
N LEU A 118 -4.57 -3.38 -10.98
CA LEU A 118 -3.19 -3.33 -10.46
C LEU A 118 -2.18 -3.63 -11.55
N GLU A 119 -1.12 -2.82 -11.59
CA GLU A 119 0.12 -3.12 -12.33
C GLU A 119 1.28 -3.27 -11.35
N ILE A 120 2.34 -3.99 -11.72
CA ILE A 120 3.49 -4.28 -10.87
C ILE A 120 4.80 -3.94 -11.56
N GLY A 121 5.67 -3.19 -10.86
CA GLY A 121 7.10 -3.08 -11.11
C GLY A 121 7.87 -3.95 -10.12
N THR A 122 8.96 -4.58 -10.55
CA THR A 122 9.77 -5.48 -9.72
C THR A 122 11.25 -5.12 -9.83
N GLU A 123 11.96 -5.12 -8.72
CA GLU A 123 13.42 -4.98 -8.67
C GLU A 123 14.04 -6.16 -7.93
N ALA A 124 15.10 -6.74 -8.47
CA ALA A 124 15.84 -7.82 -7.83
C ALA A 124 17.15 -7.29 -7.22
N TYR A 125 17.48 -7.74 -6.01
CA TYR A 125 18.76 -7.42 -5.40
C TYR A 125 19.88 -8.32 -5.95
N ILE A 126 20.91 -7.71 -6.53
CA ILE A 126 22.12 -8.40 -6.99
C ILE A 126 23.24 -8.18 -5.97
N ALA A 127 23.56 -9.23 -5.22
CA ALA A 127 24.63 -9.24 -4.22
C ALA A 127 26.04 -9.20 -4.88
N GLY A 128 27.09 -9.44 -4.09
CA GLY A 128 28.48 -9.31 -4.53
C GLY A 128 28.99 -7.89 -4.30
N LYS A 129 29.87 -7.39 -5.18
CA LYS A 129 30.36 -6.01 -5.10
C LYS A 129 29.46 -5.02 -5.83
N LEU A 130 28.45 -5.49 -6.58
CA LEU A 130 27.40 -4.63 -7.11
C LEU A 130 26.54 -4.15 -5.93
N GLY A 131 25.78 -5.05 -5.31
CA GLY A 131 25.06 -4.77 -4.07
C GLY A 131 23.84 -3.86 -4.25
N GLU A 132 23.11 -4.02 -5.36
CA GLU A 132 22.12 -3.03 -5.82
C GLU A 132 20.81 -3.69 -6.28
N TYR A 133 19.74 -2.89 -6.32
CA TYR A 133 18.43 -3.27 -6.83
C TYR A 133 18.32 -2.93 -8.32
N ILE A 134 17.99 -3.94 -9.13
CA ILE A 134 17.93 -3.82 -10.58
C ILE A 134 16.50 -4.05 -11.07
N PRO A 135 15.90 -3.11 -11.84
CA PRO A 135 14.57 -3.28 -12.42
C PRO A 135 14.47 -4.51 -13.32
N VAL A 136 13.45 -5.34 -13.08
CA VAL A 136 13.09 -6.50 -13.91
C VAL A 136 12.16 -6.03 -15.04
N PRO A 137 12.36 -6.49 -16.29
CA PRO A 137 13.40 -7.43 -16.74
C PRO A 137 14.77 -6.77 -16.95
N PHE A 138 15.84 -7.55 -16.79
CA PHE A 138 17.22 -7.15 -17.10
C PHE A 138 18.03 -8.31 -17.66
N SER A 139 19.11 -8.02 -18.39
CA SER A 139 19.98 -9.03 -18.99
C SER A 139 21.44 -8.83 -18.65
N SER A 140 22.12 -9.93 -18.33
CA SER A 140 23.57 -10.02 -18.16
C SER A 140 24.18 -9.02 -17.16
N ILE A 141 23.53 -8.80 -16.02
CA ILE A 141 24.03 -7.91 -14.96
C ILE A 141 25.05 -8.66 -14.11
N SER A 142 26.28 -8.14 -14.06
CA SER A 142 27.37 -8.69 -13.25
C SER A 142 27.16 -8.38 -11.77
N ASN A 143 27.44 -9.35 -10.90
CA ASN A 143 27.55 -9.13 -9.46
C ASN A 143 28.82 -8.36 -9.03
N ASN A 144 29.67 -8.00 -9.99
CA ASN A 144 30.96 -7.30 -9.83
C ASN A 144 31.93 -7.99 -8.85
N ASP A 145 31.74 -9.28 -8.58
CA ASP A 145 32.62 -10.05 -7.73
C ASP A 145 33.40 -11.11 -8.52
N ALA A 146 34.64 -10.77 -8.87
CA ALA A 146 35.57 -11.67 -9.57
C ALA A 146 35.95 -12.93 -8.77
N SER A 147 35.60 -13.01 -7.49
CA SER A 147 35.85 -14.19 -6.66
C SER A 147 34.64 -15.14 -6.55
N ALA A 148 33.52 -14.81 -7.22
CA ALA A 148 32.24 -15.44 -6.97
C ALA A 148 32.04 -16.80 -7.69
N GLY A 149 32.07 -17.88 -6.91
CA GLY A 149 31.64 -19.22 -7.33
C GLY A 149 32.57 -19.90 -8.34
N GLY A 150 32.47 -21.24 -8.41
CA GLY A 150 33.25 -22.07 -9.34
C GLY A 150 32.59 -22.24 -10.72
N CYS A 151 33.37 -22.65 -11.71
CA CYS A 151 32.89 -23.36 -12.92
C CYS A 151 33.33 -24.83 -12.83
N GLY A 152 32.80 -25.72 -13.68
CA GLY A 152 33.29 -27.08 -13.91
C GLY A 152 33.08 -28.07 -12.76
N ASP A 153 32.12 -29.00 -12.91
CA ASP A 153 31.78 -30.13 -12.01
C ASP A 153 31.52 -29.83 -10.51
N ALA A 154 31.90 -28.65 -10.03
CA ALA A 154 31.58 -28.10 -8.74
C ALA A 154 30.20 -27.44 -8.83
N GLU A 155 29.22 -28.13 -8.29
CA GLU A 155 27.93 -27.54 -7.93
C GLU A 155 28.16 -26.27 -7.10
N MET A 156 27.62 -25.14 -7.56
CA MET A 156 27.54 -23.92 -6.76
C MET A 156 26.48 -24.14 -5.69
N LYS A 157 26.91 -24.41 -4.46
CA LYS A 157 26.04 -24.66 -3.30
C LYS A 157 25.72 -23.36 -2.55
N SER A 158 24.67 -23.40 -1.74
CA SER A 158 24.27 -22.30 -0.86
C SER A 158 23.99 -20.99 -1.61
N MET A 159 23.42 -21.11 -2.80
CA MET A 159 22.99 -19.95 -3.58
C MET A 159 21.71 -19.36 -3.01
N THR A 160 21.67 -18.03 -2.95
CA THR A 160 20.54 -17.25 -2.44
C THR A 160 20.06 -16.18 -3.42
N ALA A 161 20.61 -16.13 -4.65
CA ALA A 161 20.23 -15.13 -5.63
C ALA A 161 18.73 -15.23 -5.96
N GLY A 162 18.01 -14.10 -5.93
CA GLY A 162 16.55 -14.04 -6.05
C GLY A 162 15.80 -13.93 -4.72
N ASN A 163 16.48 -14.18 -3.59
CA ASN A 163 15.82 -14.17 -2.28
C ASN A 163 15.45 -12.77 -1.76
N LYS A 164 15.95 -11.70 -2.38
CA LYS A 164 15.70 -10.32 -1.98
C LYS A 164 15.32 -9.45 -3.17
N GLY A 165 14.39 -8.54 -2.94
CA GLY A 165 13.98 -7.55 -3.94
C GLY A 165 12.83 -6.68 -3.43
N THR A 166 12.27 -5.90 -4.35
CA THR A 166 11.21 -4.93 -4.11
C THR A 166 10.11 -5.09 -5.15
N VAL A 167 8.85 -5.08 -4.73
CA VAL A 167 7.72 -4.91 -5.63
C VAL A 167 7.04 -3.59 -5.39
N ARG A 168 6.55 -2.99 -6.47
CA ARG A 168 5.80 -1.73 -6.46
C ARG A 168 4.50 -1.94 -7.22
N ILE A 169 3.39 -1.89 -6.51
CA ILE A 169 2.06 -2.06 -7.08
C ILE A 169 1.48 -0.69 -7.41
N TYR A 170 1.26 -0.44 -8.70
CA TYR A 170 0.60 0.75 -9.21
C TYR A 170 -0.91 0.53 -9.26
N ILE A 171 -1.67 1.41 -8.61
CA ILE A 171 -3.13 1.41 -8.63
C ILE A 171 -3.58 2.12 -9.91
N THR A 172 -4.19 1.36 -10.83
CA THR A 172 -4.72 1.90 -12.09
C THR A 172 -6.11 2.51 -11.93
N HIS A 173 -6.87 2.03 -10.94
CA HIS A 173 -8.23 2.48 -10.63
C HIS A 173 -8.46 2.36 -9.12
N PRO A 174 -9.21 3.29 -8.50
CA PRO A 174 -9.57 3.19 -7.08
C PRO A 174 -10.20 1.84 -6.78
N LEU A 175 -9.72 1.21 -5.71
CA LEU A 175 -10.12 -0.11 -5.27
C LEU A 175 -11.27 0.01 -4.26
N VAL A 176 -12.09 -1.03 -4.17
CA VAL A 176 -13.20 -1.11 -3.22
C VAL A 176 -13.19 -2.50 -2.57
N GLY A 177 -13.23 -2.53 -1.24
CA GLY A 177 -13.24 -3.77 -0.48
C GLY A 177 -11.92 -4.53 -0.60
N GLU A 178 -11.99 -5.84 -0.76
CA GLU A 178 -10.82 -6.71 -0.82
C GLU A 178 -10.50 -7.11 -2.28
N ILE A 179 -9.24 -6.93 -2.67
CA ILE A 179 -8.70 -7.33 -3.96
C ILE A 179 -7.73 -8.49 -3.73
N SER A 180 -8.06 -9.66 -4.27
CA SER A 180 -7.17 -10.82 -4.22
C SER A 180 -6.17 -10.81 -5.38
N ILE A 181 -4.90 -11.04 -5.04
CA ILE A 181 -3.79 -11.25 -5.96
C ILE A 181 -3.54 -12.76 -6.04
N PRO A 182 -3.81 -13.41 -7.18
CA PRO A 182 -3.56 -14.83 -7.35
C PRO A 182 -2.05 -15.11 -7.31
N GLN A 183 -1.68 -16.36 -6.99
CA GLN A 183 -0.28 -16.78 -7.05
C GLN A 183 0.27 -16.58 -8.46
N THR A 184 1.25 -15.69 -8.59
CA THR A 184 1.83 -15.23 -9.85
C THR A 184 3.34 -15.28 -9.76
N THR A 185 4.01 -15.89 -10.74
CA THR A 185 5.46 -15.82 -10.87
C THR A 185 5.84 -14.44 -11.41
N ILE A 186 6.44 -13.58 -10.58
CA ILE A 186 6.76 -12.20 -10.96
C ILE A 186 8.19 -12.03 -11.49
N MET A 187 9.04 -13.03 -11.23
CA MET A 187 10.43 -13.03 -11.70
C MET A 187 10.92 -14.45 -11.92
N ASN A 188 11.52 -14.71 -13.08
CA ASN A 188 12.40 -15.85 -13.32
C ASN A 188 13.84 -15.37 -13.40
N LEU A 189 14.74 -15.96 -12.61
CA LEU A 189 16.15 -15.60 -12.54
C LEU A 189 17.03 -16.68 -13.21
N TYR A 190 17.97 -16.23 -14.02
CA TYR A 190 18.95 -17.04 -14.75
C TYR A 190 20.36 -16.58 -14.41
N LEU A 191 21.32 -17.49 -14.52
CA LEU A 191 22.73 -17.22 -14.25
C LEU A 191 23.62 -17.73 -15.39
N SER A 192 24.61 -16.93 -15.74
CA SER A 192 25.71 -17.28 -16.64
C SER A 192 27.07 -16.90 -16.05
N LYS A 193 28.10 -17.64 -16.44
CA LYS A 193 29.52 -17.37 -16.13
C LYS A 193 30.21 -16.47 -17.15
N THR A 194 29.56 -16.18 -18.26
CA THR A 194 29.99 -15.17 -19.24
C THR A 194 28.95 -14.10 -19.44
N PRO A 195 29.37 -12.87 -19.79
CA PRO A 195 28.44 -11.85 -20.18
C PRO A 195 27.69 -12.30 -21.43
N GLY A 196 26.36 -12.24 -21.37
CA GLY A 196 25.51 -12.43 -22.55
C GLY A 196 25.45 -11.15 -23.38
N SER A 197 25.20 -11.29 -24.68
CA SER A 197 24.77 -10.17 -25.51
C SER A 197 23.46 -9.59 -24.97
N SER A 198 23.30 -8.26 -24.97
CA SER A 198 22.06 -7.58 -24.55
C SER A 198 20.82 -8.18 -25.24
N GLY A 199 19.73 -8.39 -24.49
CA GLY A 199 18.48 -9.03 -24.94
C GLY A 199 18.25 -10.42 -24.32
N ASP A 200 17.03 -10.93 -24.40
CA ASP A 200 16.55 -12.23 -23.86
C ASP A 200 17.19 -13.46 -24.53
N ASN A 201 18.51 -13.46 -24.73
CA ASN A 201 19.28 -14.54 -25.34
C ASN A 201 19.46 -15.75 -24.40
N ILE A 202 18.48 -16.00 -23.53
CA ILE A 202 18.43 -17.20 -22.70
C ILE A 202 18.17 -18.38 -23.64
N PRO A 203 19.04 -19.41 -23.70
CA PRO A 203 18.79 -20.56 -24.55
C PRO A 203 17.48 -21.24 -24.15
N PRO A 204 16.62 -21.65 -25.10
CA PRO A 204 15.29 -22.21 -24.79
C PRO A 204 15.30 -23.43 -23.86
N SER A 205 16.42 -24.15 -23.77
CA SER A 205 16.59 -25.33 -22.94
C SER A 205 17.12 -25.04 -21.52
N VAL A 206 17.43 -23.79 -21.18
CA VAL A 206 17.96 -23.42 -19.86
C VAL A 206 16.80 -23.03 -18.94
N PRO A 207 16.45 -23.84 -17.92
CA PRO A 207 15.46 -23.45 -16.92
C PRO A 207 16.01 -22.36 -15.99
N PRO A 208 15.15 -21.53 -15.38
CA PRO A 208 15.58 -20.57 -14.37
C PRO A 208 16.19 -21.29 -13.16
N ILE A 209 17.20 -20.67 -12.54
CA ILE A 209 17.82 -21.19 -11.33
C ILE A 209 16.92 -20.96 -10.10
N ALA A 210 16.17 -19.85 -10.12
CA ALA A 210 15.16 -19.53 -9.13
C ALA A 210 14.03 -18.71 -9.76
N HIS A 211 12.86 -18.73 -9.16
CA HIS A 211 11.79 -17.78 -9.43
C HIS A 211 11.24 -17.19 -8.14
N VAL A 212 10.54 -16.08 -8.27
CA VAL A 212 9.83 -15.43 -7.17
C VAL A 212 8.34 -15.49 -7.46
N THR A 213 7.58 -16.08 -6.55
CA THR A 213 6.12 -16.17 -6.63
C THR A 213 5.48 -15.22 -5.60
N MET A 214 4.47 -14.48 -6.03
CA MET A 214 3.71 -13.54 -5.20
C MET A 214 2.25 -13.96 -5.14
N SER A 215 1.65 -13.86 -3.95
CA SER A 215 0.19 -13.87 -3.78
C SER A 215 -0.19 -12.94 -2.63
N GLY A 216 -1.48 -12.60 -2.48
CA GLY A 216 -1.94 -11.88 -1.30
C GLY A 216 -3.19 -11.06 -1.54
N THR A 217 -3.37 -10.01 -0.75
CA THR A 217 -4.56 -9.16 -0.78
C THR A 217 -4.24 -7.68 -0.61
N ILE A 218 -5.05 -6.82 -1.23
CA ILE A 218 -5.15 -5.40 -0.90
C ILE A 218 -6.55 -5.13 -0.38
N THR A 219 -6.67 -4.65 0.85
CA THR A 219 -7.95 -4.33 1.47
C THR A 219 -8.11 -2.82 1.60
N VAL A 220 -9.25 -2.32 1.14
CA VAL A 220 -9.60 -0.90 1.16
C VAL A 220 -10.90 -0.73 1.95
N PRO A 221 -10.83 -0.57 3.29
CA PRO A 221 -12.00 -0.37 4.11
C PRO A 221 -12.61 1.01 3.88
N GLN A 222 -13.94 1.06 3.96
CA GLN A 222 -14.71 2.30 3.95
C GLN A 222 -14.84 2.83 5.37
N SER A 223 -14.69 4.14 5.55
CA SER A 223 -14.84 4.77 6.87
C SER A 223 -15.32 6.20 6.74
N CYS A 224 -15.94 6.73 7.79
CA CYS A 224 -16.29 8.15 7.92
C CYS A 224 -15.93 8.66 9.31
N SER A 225 -15.52 9.92 9.40
CA SER A 225 -15.19 10.63 10.63
C SER A 225 -16.04 11.89 10.73
N ILE A 226 -16.83 11.98 11.79
CA ILE A 226 -17.66 13.16 12.10
C ILE A 226 -16.79 14.18 12.84
N ASN A 227 -16.77 15.42 12.35
CA ASN A 227 -16.10 16.55 12.97
C ASN A 227 -14.62 16.27 13.35
N ALA A 228 -13.90 15.52 12.51
CA ALA A 228 -12.53 15.06 12.77
C ALA A 228 -12.34 14.37 14.13
N GLY A 229 -13.39 13.71 14.65
CA GLY A 229 -13.40 13.04 15.95
C GLY A 229 -13.55 13.98 17.16
N GLN A 230 -13.83 15.26 16.95
CA GLN A 230 -14.04 16.24 18.02
C GLN A 230 -15.48 16.25 18.52
N VAL A 231 -15.64 16.48 19.82
CA VAL A 231 -16.96 16.67 20.45
C VAL A 231 -17.63 17.92 19.87
N ILE A 232 -18.91 17.79 19.53
CA ILE A 232 -19.75 18.90 19.07
C ILE A 232 -20.43 19.49 20.30
N GLU A 233 -20.00 20.67 20.72
CA GLU A 233 -20.59 21.39 21.85
C GLU A 233 -21.70 22.32 21.37
N VAL A 234 -22.92 22.13 21.88
CA VAL A 234 -24.07 22.98 21.58
C VAL A 234 -24.47 23.73 22.85
N ARG A 235 -24.24 25.05 22.87
CA ARG A 235 -24.59 25.92 24.00
C ARG A 235 -25.93 26.58 23.75
N LEU A 236 -26.96 26.11 24.43
CA LEU A 236 -28.29 26.71 24.40
C LEU A 236 -28.29 28.04 25.21
N PRO A 237 -28.96 29.10 24.72
CA PRO A 237 -29.11 30.34 25.47
C PRO A 237 -29.88 30.17 26.77
N ASP A 238 -29.71 31.12 27.69
CA ASP A 238 -30.49 31.19 28.92
C ASP A 238 -31.99 31.35 28.63
N ILE A 239 -32.82 30.69 29.43
CA ILE A 239 -34.28 30.70 29.31
C ILE A 239 -34.87 31.15 30.63
N GLU A 240 -35.77 32.12 30.56
CA GLU A 240 -36.55 32.49 31.73
C GLU A 240 -37.65 31.46 31.98
N GLY A 241 -37.80 30.99 33.22
CA GLY A 241 -38.81 29.99 33.58
C GLY A 241 -40.25 30.40 33.22
N LYS A 242 -40.53 31.70 33.06
CA LYS A 242 -41.82 32.20 32.58
C LYS A 242 -42.12 31.76 31.14
N ASP A 243 -41.10 31.58 30.30
CA ASP A 243 -41.24 31.31 28.87
C ASP A 243 -41.31 29.80 28.56
N ILE A 244 -41.06 28.93 29.56
CA ILE A 244 -41.03 27.47 29.42
C ILE A 244 -41.82 26.75 30.53
N ARG A 245 -43.04 27.22 30.80
CA ARG A 245 -43.81 26.82 32.01
C ARG A 245 -44.89 25.78 31.77
N HIS A 246 -45.40 25.65 30.54
CA HIS A 246 -46.43 24.68 30.18
C HIS A 246 -45.84 23.57 29.32
N LEU A 247 -46.55 22.43 29.27
CA LEU A 247 -46.16 21.28 28.49
C LEU A 247 -45.98 21.66 27.01
N GLY A 248 -44.83 21.34 26.44
CA GLY A 248 -44.49 21.64 25.05
C GLY A 248 -43.98 23.06 24.80
N ASP A 249 -43.92 23.94 25.81
CA ASP A 249 -43.30 25.25 25.64
C ASP A 249 -41.82 25.07 25.20
N SER A 250 -41.43 25.78 24.15
CA SER A 250 -40.08 25.82 23.60
C SER A 250 -39.81 27.20 22.98
N PRO A 251 -39.22 28.13 23.74
CA PRO A 251 -38.97 29.50 23.28
C PRO A 251 -38.09 29.53 22.02
N GLN A 252 -38.54 30.19 20.96
CA GLN A 252 -37.80 30.20 19.68
C GLN A 252 -36.39 30.80 19.79
N ASN A 253 -36.18 31.74 20.72
CA ASN A 253 -34.87 32.35 20.98
C ASN A 253 -33.88 31.42 21.70
N SER A 254 -34.31 30.23 22.15
CA SER A 254 -33.42 29.23 22.75
C SER A 254 -33.00 28.12 21.80
N HIS A 255 -33.46 28.17 20.54
CA HIS A 255 -33.13 27.18 19.52
C HIS A 255 -31.74 27.46 18.96
N VAL A 256 -30.92 26.42 18.82
CA VAL A 256 -29.57 26.52 18.25
C VAL A 256 -29.39 25.54 17.12
N THR A 257 -29.17 26.05 15.91
CA THR A 257 -28.82 25.26 14.73
C THR A 257 -27.32 25.07 14.65
N THR A 258 -26.90 23.81 14.51
CA THR A 258 -25.49 23.40 14.46
C THR A 258 -25.23 22.62 13.18
N GLN A 259 -24.27 23.08 12.39
CA GLN A 259 -23.75 22.34 11.24
C GLN A 259 -22.71 21.31 11.70
N VAL A 260 -22.79 20.11 11.15
CA VAL A 260 -21.90 18.98 11.42
C VAL A 260 -21.24 18.55 10.12
N ASN A 261 -19.92 18.74 10.05
CA ASN A 261 -19.13 18.29 8.91
C ASN A 261 -18.58 16.89 9.15
N PHE A 262 -18.44 16.10 8.11
CA PHE A 262 -17.78 14.79 8.16
C PHE A 262 -16.95 14.54 6.92
N THR A 263 -15.96 13.65 7.08
CA THR A 263 -15.07 13.21 5.99
C THR A 263 -15.08 11.70 5.91
N CYS A 264 -15.20 11.13 4.72
CA CYS A 264 -15.18 9.70 4.48
C CYS A 264 -13.97 9.30 3.63
N SER A 265 -13.42 8.14 3.94
CA SER A 265 -12.36 7.49 3.17
C SER A 265 -12.92 6.32 2.37
N ASN A 266 -12.53 6.21 1.10
CA ASN A 266 -12.92 5.12 0.20
C ASN A 266 -14.44 4.94 0.01
N VAL A 267 -15.21 6.01 0.20
CA VAL A 267 -16.65 6.06 -0.06
C VAL A 267 -16.87 6.91 -1.30
N ALA A 268 -17.61 6.38 -2.27
CA ALA A 268 -17.80 7.01 -3.56
C ALA A 268 -18.90 8.08 -3.51
N ASP A 269 -18.80 9.09 -4.37
CA ASP A 269 -19.87 10.06 -4.55
C ASP A 269 -21.18 9.37 -4.93
N GLY A 270 -22.29 9.83 -4.35
CA GLY A 270 -23.60 9.21 -4.54
C GLY A 270 -23.85 7.95 -3.72
N THR A 271 -22.90 7.48 -2.90
CA THR A 271 -23.18 6.46 -1.88
C THR A 271 -24.26 6.98 -0.92
N ASN A 272 -25.20 6.11 -0.55
CA ASN A 272 -26.28 6.48 0.35
C ASN A 272 -25.72 6.53 1.78
N LEU A 273 -25.58 7.74 2.29
CA LEU A 273 -25.14 8.01 3.65
C LEU A 273 -26.33 8.48 4.48
N SER A 274 -26.37 8.02 5.72
CA SER A 274 -27.32 8.54 6.70
C SER A 274 -26.66 8.78 8.05
N MET A 275 -27.18 9.74 8.80
CA MET A 275 -26.71 10.04 10.14
C MET A 275 -27.85 9.86 11.16
N SER A 276 -27.66 8.96 12.11
CA SER A 276 -28.60 8.72 13.20
C SER A 276 -28.14 9.36 14.50
N LEU A 277 -29.09 9.71 15.35
CA LEU A 277 -28.87 10.22 16.70
C LEU A 277 -29.22 9.13 17.72
N ASN A 278 -28.29 8.82 18.63
CA ASN A 278 -28.49 7.90 19.74
C ASN A 278 -28.27 8.63 21.07
N GLY A 279 -29.11 8.40 22.07
CA GLY A 279 -28.98 9.05 23.37
C GLY A 279 -30.03 8.56 24.36
N GLU A 280 -29.88 8.93 25.63
CA GLU A 280 -30.89 8.62 26.64
C GLU A 280 -32.13 9.48 26.41
N THR A 281 -33.30 8.85 26.29
CA THR A 281 -34.57 9.53 26.02
C THR A 281 -35.18 10.09 27.29
N ASP A 282 -35.82 11.25 27.22
CA ASP A 282 -36.58 11.84 28.32
C ASP A 282 -37.70 10.88 28.78
N PRO A 283 -37.87 10.66 30.10
CA PRO A 283 -38.82 9.67 30.62
C PRO A 283 -40.30 10.05 30.43
N HIS A 284 -40.60 11.32 30.21
CA HIS A 284 -41.95 11.84 30.01
C HIS A 284 -42.28 12.00 28.52
N ASN A 285 -41.28 12.21 27.66
CA ASN A 285 -41.44 12.19 26.20
C ASN A 285 -40.21 11.57 25.49
N PRO A 286 -40.31 10.31 25.01
CA PRO A 286 -39.20 9.63 24.35
C PRO A 286 -38.69 10.28 23.06
N GLU A 287 -39.40 11.25 22.49
CA GLU A 287 -38.95 11.98 21.31
C GLU A 287 -37.77 12.91 21.60
N TYR A 288 -37.49 13.22 22.86
CA TYR A 288 -36.47 14.19 23.28
C TYR A 288 -35.34 13.51 24.05
N LEU A 289 -34.15 14.13 24.02
CA LEU A 289 -33.04 13.72 24.87
C LEU A 289 -33.33 14.10 26.33
N LYS A 290 -33.03 13.19 27.24
CA LYS A 290 -33.09 13.42 28.68
C LYS A 290 -32.06 14.46 29.10
N THR A 291 -32.49 15.38 29.97
CA THR A 291 -31.57 16.25 30.71
C THR A 291 -31.51 15.83 32.18
N ASP A 292 -30.60 16.44 32.93
CA ASP A 292 -30.58 16.42 34.39
C ASP A 292 -31.71 17.25 35.03
N ASN A 293 -32.46 18.02 34.23
CA ASN A 293 -33.69 18.69 34.66
C ASN A 293 -34.92 17.88 34.25
N GLU A 294 -35.61 17.26 35.20
CA GLU A 294 -36.73 16.34 34.96
C GLU A 294 -37.92 16.92 34.16
N ASN A 295 -38.02 18.25 34.11
CA ASN A 295 -39.09 18.96 33.40
C ASN A 295 -38.65 19.43 32.01
N LEU A 296 -37.40 19.21 31.62
CA LEU A 296 -36.81 19.62 30.34
C LEU A 296 -36.22 18.43 29.59
N GLY A 297 -36.64 18.31 28.33
CA GLY A 297 -35.95 17.50 27.33
C GLY A 297 -35.32 18.39 26.26
N ILE A 298 -34.35 17.85 25.51
CA ILE A 298 -33.83 18.51 24.30
C ILE A 298 -34.40 17.85 23.07
N ARG A 299 -35.19 18.61 22.30
CA ARG A 299 -35.65 18.22 20.97
C ARG A 299 -34.53 18.47 19.96
N ILE A 300 -34.16 17.43 19.22
CA ILE A 300 -33.29 17.55 18.04
C ILE A 300 -34.19 17.47 16.80
N SER A 301 -34.05 18.43 15.90
CA SER A 301 -34.82 18.49 14.65
C SER A 301 -33.89 18.63 13.45
N ASP A 302 -34.26 18.07 12.30
CA ASP A 302 -33.53 18.32 11.05
C ASP A 302 -33.83 19.72 10.49
N LYS A 303 -33.22 20.05 9.34
CA LYS A 303 -33.44 21.31 8.62
C LYS A 303 -34.87 21.56 8.15
N TYR A 304 -35.72 20.54 8.15
CA TYR A 304 -37.13 20.61 7.79
C TYR A 304 -38.05 20.66 9.02
N ASP A 305 -37.49 20.91 10.21
CA ASP A 305 -38.16 20.90 11.52
C ASP A 305 -38.82 19.56 11.86
N LYS A 306 -38.31 18.46 11.29
CA LYS A 306 -38.74 17.10 11.66
C LYS A 306 -37.92 16.62 12.85
N THR A 307 -38.60 16.23 13.93
CA THR A 307 -37.95 15.66 15.12
C THR A 307 -37.16 14.40 14.78
N ILE A 308 -35.90 14.35 15.23
CA ILE A 308 -35.02 13.19 15.18
C ILE A 308 -35.02 12.53 16.55
N VAL A 309 -35.83 11.47 16.67
CA VAL A 309 -35.99 10.71 17.92
C VAL A 309 -34.68 9.99 18.26
N PRO A 310 -34.13 10.11 19.48
CA PRO A 310 -32.94 9.37 19.89
C PRO A 310 -33.16 7.86 19.82
N GLY A 311 -32.33 7.14 19.07
CA GLY A 311 -32.50 5.70 18.81
C GLY A 311 -33.68 5.35 17.90
N GLY A 312 -34.31 6.34 17.27
CA GLY A 312 -35.39 6.17 16.31
C GLY A 312 -34.90 5.83 14.90
N SER A 313 -35.85 5.68 13.96
CA SER A 313 -35.56 5.42 12.55
C SER A 313 -35.39 6.68 11.69
N ALA A 314 -35.63 7.86 12.25
CA ALA A 314 -35.43 9.13 11.54
C ALA A 314 -33.93 9.46 11.49
N GLU A 315 -33.49 9.96 10.35
CA GLU A 315 -32.08 10.24 10.09
C GLU A 315 -31.93 11.71 9.69
N LEU A 316 -30.80 12.31 10.09
CA LEU A 316 -30.43 13.64 9.65
C LEU A 316 -30.07 13.58 8.15
N PRO A 317 -30.65 14.48 7.33
CA PRO A 317 -30.38 14.50 5.90
C PRO A 317 -28.93 14.93 5.65
N ILE A 318 -28.22 14.16 4.82
CA ILE A 318 -26.89 14.51 4.36
C ILE A 318 -26.99 15.54 3.23
N GLU A 319 -26.12 16.53 3.27
CA GLU A 319 -25.98 17.60 2.29
C GLU A 319 -24.60 17.58 1.65
N ASP A 320 -24.56 17.95 0.37
CA ASP A 320 -23.34 18.27 -0.38
C ASP A 320 -22.21 17.22 -0.26
N TYR A 321 -22.58 15.93 -0.21
CA TYR A 321 -21.59 14.85 -0.17
C TYR A 321 -20.89 14.70 -1.53
N ALA A 322 -19.64 15.16 -1.59
CA ALA A 322 -18.77 15.08 -2.77
C ALA A 322 -17.30 15.02 -2.34
N ASP A 323 -16.47 14.32 -3.12
CA ASP A 323 -15.03 14.18 -2.88
C ASP A 323 -14.70 13.71 -1.45
N GLY A 324 -15.52 12.79 -0.93
CA GLY A 324 -15.36 12.25 0.42
C GLY A 324 -15.67 13.24 1.55
N ARG A 325 -16.29 14.39 1.27
CA ARG A 325 -16.69 15.37 2.29
C ARG A 325 -18.19 15.60 2.22
N GLY A 326 -18.83 15.77 3.37
CA GLY A 326 -20.24 16.17 3.41
C GLY A 326 -20.57 16.86 4.71
N SER A 327 -21.80 17.36 4.80
CA SER A 327 -22.32 17.98 6.01
C SER A 327 -23.75 17.56 6.29
N THR A 328 -24.18 17.83 7.51
CA THR A 328 -25.59 17.86 7.88
C THR A 328 -25.81 18.99 8.87
N GLU A 329 -27.05 19.30 9.20
CA GLU A 329 -27.39 20.26 10.24
C GLU A 329 -28.54 19.75 11.09
N PHE A 330 -28.53 20.14 12.36
CA PHE A 330 -29.62 19.89 13.29
C PHE A 330 -29.88 21.11 14.14
N THR A 331 -31.11 21.25 14.63
CA THR A 331 -31.49 22.25 15.60
C THR A 331 -31.78 21.60 16.94
N ALA A 332 -31.08 22.03 17.99
CA ALA A 332 -31.35 21.66 19.36
C ALA A 332 -32.23 22.72 20.03
N ALA A 333 -33.29 22.27 20.69
CA ALA A 333 -34.23 23.15 21.39
C ALA A 333 -34.67 22.51 22.71
N PRO A 334 -34.61 23.22 23.84
CA PRO A 334 -35.18 22.75 25.09
C PRO A 334 -36.70 22.82 25.02
N VAL A 335 -37.36 21.81 25.57
CA VAL A 335 -38.81 21.65 25.58
C VAL A 335 -39.26 21.23 26.96
N ASN A 336 -40.31 21.86 27.48
CA ASN A 336 -40.94 21.42 28.71
C ASN A 336 -41.68 20.09 28.49
N THR A 337 -41.34 19.05 29.26
CA THR A 337 -41.86 17.68 29.07
C THR A 337 -42.95 17.27 30.05
N THR A 338 -43.18 18.04 31.12
CA THR A 338 -44.10 17.67 32.22
C THR A 338 -45.25 18.65 32.44
N GLY A 339 -45.12 19.89 31.96
CA GLY A 339 -46.00 21.01 32.28
C GLY A 339 -45.74 21.65 33.64
N HIS A 340 -44.63 21.33 34.30
CA HIS A 340 -44.16 22.00 35.50
C HIS A 340 -43.02 22.96 35.18
N VAL A 341 -42.91 24.05 35.94
CA VAL A 341 -41.81 25.01 35.77
C VAL A 341 -40.47 24.31 36.05
N PRO A 342 -39.51 24.32 35.12
CA PRO A 342 -38.19 23.74 35.34
C PRO A 342 -37.50 24.40 36.54
N HIS A 343 -36.73 23.62 37.30
CA HIS A 343 -35.93 24.19 38.37
C HIS A 343 -34.81 25.07 37.78
N THR A 344 -34.43 26.11 38.51
CA THR A 344 -33.36 27.02 38.10
C THR A 344 -31.99 26.36 38.20
N GLY A 345 -31.16 26.47 37.16
CA GLY A 345 -29.81 25.92 37.14
C GLY A 345 -29.34 25.66 35.70
N GLU A 346 -28.11 25.21 35.57
CA GLU A 346 -27.62 24.63 34.32
C GLU A 346 -28.31 23.29 34.06
N TYR A 347 -28.44 22.93 32.79
CA TYR A 347 -28.93 21.63 32.37
C TYR A 347 -28.10 21.12 31.19
N GLN A 348 -27.99 19.80 31.07
CA GLN A 348 -27.19 19.17 30.03
C GLN A 348 -27.81 17.87 29.52
N ALA A 349 -27.53 17.55 28.26
CA ALA A 349 -27.85 16.27 27.63
C ALA A 349 -26.63 15.79 26.82
N THR A 350 -26.53 14.48 26.59
CA THR A 350 -25.49 13.88 25.76
C THR A 350 -26.11 12.95 24.74
N ALA A 351 -25.60 12.99 23.52
CA ALA A 351 -26.00 12.12 22.44
C ALA A 351 -24.80 11.77 21.55
N THR A 352 -24.93 10.68 20.81
CA THR A 352 -23.95 10.18 19.85
C THR A 352 -24.55 10.27 18.46
N LEU A 353 -23.83 10.90 17.54
CA LEU A 353 -24.12 10.84 16.12
C LEU A 353 -23.37 9.66 15.50
N GLU A 354 -24.05 8.91 14.64
CA GLU A 354 -23.47 7.76 13.94
C GLU A 354 -23.77 7.88 12.44
N ILE A 355 -22.74 7.72 11.60
CA ILE A 355 -22.90 7.66 10.15
C ILE A 355 -22.96 6.20 9.71
N GLN A 356 -23.94 5.87 8.88
CA GLN A 356 -24.06 4.59 8.20
C GLN A 356 -23.78 4.76 6.71
N ILE A 357 -22.97 3.85 6.17
CA ILE A 357 -22.65 3.73 4.73
C ILE A 357 -23.50 2.58 4.18
N ARG A 358 -24.33 2.83 3.15
CA ARG A 358 -25.30 1.87 2.61
C ARG A 358 -25.12 1.56 1.12
#